data_AF-A0A535W1S6-F1
#
_entry.id   AF-A0A535W1S6-F1
#
_cell.length_a   1.000
_cell.length_b   1.000
_cell.length_c   1.000
_cell.angle_alpha   90.00
_cell.angle_beta   90.00
_cell.angle_gamma   90.00
#
_symmetry.space_group_name_H-M   'P 1'
#
loop_
_entity.id
_entity.type
_entity.pdbx_description
1 polymer ?
#
loop_
_entity_poly.entity_id
_entity_poly.type
_entity_poly.pdbx_seq_one_letter_code
_entity_poly.pdbx_strand_id
1 'polypeptide(L)'
;SGLSRSASHQLVRHNNGITFDQQSQRYYAFKEADFPFVVPETWEQAGLREEYLAFMRRVGQLYDQALKAGVPAEDARFLLPNAASTNLTFTVNYEEFLHVADLRLCWRAQWEIRHMWARARNALKARFPELAKPVQPKCGDQRLGYCDEPMAEYLKCPLGARRIRLHKDEIVAAAKDGRTLDSTPLNESDLALLTPRPELVRASAEN
;
A
#
# COMPACT_ATOMS: atom_id res chain seq x y z
N SER A 1 -13.07 -3.20 3.33
CA SER A 1 -12.57 -2.22 2.36
C SER A 1 -12.27 -0.92 3.10
N GLY A 2 -11.39 -0.09 2.58
CA GLY A 2 -10.98 1.15 3.26
C GLY A 2 -9.54 1.54 2.90
N LEU A 3 -9.33 1.91 1.64
CA LEU A 3 -8.03 2.36 1.12
C LEU A 3 -8.06 3.89 1.05
N SER A 4 -6.99 4.57 1.43
CA SER A 4 -6.87 6.03 1.26
C SER A 4 -6.90 6.40 -0.22
N ARG A 5 -7.33 7.63 -0.51
CA ARG A 5 -7.23 8.20 -1.86
C ARG A 5 -5.78 8.20 -2.33
N SER A 6 -4.82 8.49 -1.45
CA SER A 6 -3.37 8.42 -1.77
C SER A 6 -2.93 7.06 -2.29
N ALA A 7 -3.30 5.98 -1.60
CA ALA A 7 -2.92 4.63 -2.01
C ALA A 7 -3.70 4.19 -3.26
N SER A 8 -4.98 4.55 -3.38
CA SER A 8 -5.75 4.28 -4.60
C SER A 8 -5.13 4.97 -5.83
N HIS A 9 -4.60 6.18 -5.66
CA HIS A 9 -3.97 6.95 -6.73
C HIS A 9 -2.61 6.38 -7.16
N GLN A 10 -1.97 5.55 -6.33
CA GLN A 10 -0.81 4.72 -6.72
C GLN A 10 -1.24 3.45 -7.44
N LEU A 11 -2.34 2.83 -7.02
CA LEU A 11 -2.85 1.58 -7.57
C LEU A 11 -3.33 1.77 -9.03
N VAL A 12 -4.10 2.83 -9.30
CA VAL A 12 -4.66 3.10 -10.65
C VAL A 12 -3.60 3.50 -11.69
N ARG A 13 -2.31 3.54 -11.31
CA ARG A 13 -1.19 3.77 -12.23
C ARG A 13 -0.78 2.51 -12.99
N HIS A 14 -1.23 1.35 -12.51
CA HIS A 14 -1.15 0.08 -13.22
C HIS A 14 -2.31 0.02 -14.21
N ASN A 15 -2.04 -0.10 -15.51
CA ASN A 15 -3.06 0.06 -16.55
C ASN A 15 -3.05 -1.04 -17.62
N ASN A 16 -2.18 -2.04 -17.50
CA ASN A 16 -2.09 -3.15 -18.44
C ASN A 16 -2.71 -4.39 -17.82
N GLY A 17 -3.75 -4.96 -18.43
CA GLY A 17 -4.36 -6.19 -17.91
C GLY A 17 -5.07 -6.07 -16.56
N ILE A 18 -5.36 -4.84 -16.12
CA ILE A 18 -6.10 -4.50 -14.90
C ILE A 18 -7.20 -3.47 -15.20
N THR A 19 -8.36 -3.64 -14.58
CA THR A 19 -9.50 -2.72 -14.65
C THR A 19 -9.97 -2.35 -13.26
N PHE A 20 -10.53 -1.15 -13.11
CA PHE A 20 -10.96 -0.60 -11.83
C PHE A 20 -12.39 -0.07 -11.89
N ASP A 21 -13.14 -0.33 -10.82
CA ASP A 21 -14.36 0.38 -10.48
C ASP A 21 -14.15 1.02 -9.10
N GLN A 22 -14.24 2.34 -9.03
CA GLN A 22 -13.93 3.12 -7.83
C GLN A 22 -15.11 4.01 -7.45
N GLN A 23 -15.43 3.98 -6.15
CA GLN A 23 -16.47 4.84 -5.58
C GLN A 23 -16.21 6.32 -5.92
N SER A 24 -17.17 6.93 -6.61
CA SER A 24 -17.12 8.33 -6.99
C SER A 24 -17.53 9.25 -5.84
N GLN A 25 -16.65 10.19 -5.48
CA GLN A 25 -16.98 11.29 -4.54
C GLN A 25 -17.89 12.36 -5.16
N ARG A 26 -18.19 12.30 -6.47
CA ARG A 26 -19.17 13.21 -7.09
C ARG A 26 -20.61 12.78 -6.81
N TYR A 27 -20.85 11.47 -6.84
CA TYR A 27 -22.18 10.89 -6.67
C TYR A 27 -22.44 10.44 -5.23
N TYR A 28 -21.39 10.02 -4.51
CA TYR A 28 -21.50 9.63 -3.13
C TYR A 28 -21.08 10.79 -2.22
N ALA A 29 -22.06 11.54 -1.73
CA ALA A 29 -21.84 12.54 -0.69
C ALA A 29 -21.76 11.86 0.68
N PHE A 30 -20.69 12.15 1.42
CA PHE A 30 -20.64 11.88 2.85
C PHE A 30 -21.68 12.75 3.57
N LYS A 31 -22.32 12.23 4.61
CA LYS A 31 -23.37 12.92 5.35
C LYS A 31 -22.96 13.04 6.81
N GLU A 32 -23.62 13.93 7.55
CA GLU A 32 -23.49 14.02 9.01
C GLU A 32 -22.05 14.32 9.48
N ALA A 33 -21.29 15.07 8.66
CA ALA A 33 -19.88 15.37 8.90
C ALA A 33 -18.97 14.14 9.04
N ASP A 34 -19.44 12.94 8.66
CA ASP A 34 -18.69 11.70 8.82
C ASP A 34 -18.21 11.16 7.47
N PHE A 35 -16.89 11.09 7.32
CA PHE A 35 -16.24 10.40 6.23
C PHE A 35 -15.15 9.47 6.77
N PRO A 36 -14.97 8.29 6.17
CA PRO A 36 -13.92 7.36 6.59
C PRO A 36 -12.55 7.87 6.13
N PHE A 37 -11.51 7.66 6.94
CA PHE A 37 -10.14 8.01 6.60
C PHE A 37 -9.13 7.04 7.20
N VAL A 38 -7.88 7.14 6.74
CA VAL A 38 -6.76 6.33 7.22
C VAL A 38 -5.88 7.17 8.14
N VAL A 39 -5.45 6.59 9.27
CA VAL A 39 -4.49 7.21 10.20
C VAL A 39 -3.14 6.49 10.03
N PRO A 40 -2.11 7.14 9.50
CA PRO A 40 -0.78 6.52 9.44
C PRO A 40 -0.16 6.44 10.84
N GLU A 41 0.46 5.29 11.16
CA GLU A 41 1.15 5.04 12.44
C GLU A 41 2.21 6.11 12.76
N THR A 42 2.81 6.72 11.74
CA THR A 42 3.81 7.79 11.91
C THR A 42 3.26 9.03 12.60
N TRP A 43 1.96 9.31 12.50
CA TRP A 43 1.32 10.41 13.23
C TRP A 43 1.18 10.09 14.73
N GLU A 44 0.93 8.82 15.05
CA GLU A 44 0.87 8.34 16.43
C GLU A 44 2.25 8.32 17.07
N GLN A 45 3.26 7.83 16.34
CA GLN A 45 4.67 7.87 16.79
C GLN A 45 5.19 9.29 17.00
N ALA A 46 4.65 10.26 16.27
CA ALA A 46 4.97 11.68 16.45
C ALA A 46 4.19 12.34 17.61
N GLY A 47 3.24 11.63 18.25
CA GLY A 47 2.37 12.18 19.30
C GLY A 47 1.27 13.11 18.78
N LEU A 48 1.04 13.17 17.47
CA LEU A 48 0.13 14.13 16.82
C LEU A 48 -1.20 13.49 16.39
N ARG A 49 -1.52 12.31 16.93
CA ARG A 49 -2.74 11.55 16.55
C ARG A 49 -4.00 12.37 16.80
N GLU A 50 -4.12 12.98 17.97
CA GLU A 50 -5.33 13.72 18.35
C GLU A 50 -5.54 14.98 17.50
N GLU A 51 -4.46 15.69 17.15
CA GLU A 51 -4.55 16.85 16.27
C GLU A 51 -4.94 16.44 14.85
N TYR A 52 -4.43 15.29 14.36
CA TYR A 52 -4.84 14.71 13.09
C TYR A 52 -6.34 14.38 13.09
N LEU A 53 -6.84 13.71 14.14
CA LEU A 53 -8.27 13.38 14.28
C LEU A 53 -9.13 14.64 14.37
N ALA A 54 -8.69 15.65 15.14
CA ALA A 54 -9.38 16.93 15.25
C ALA A 54 -9.47 17.66 13.91
N PHE A 55 -8.39 17.65 13.12
CA PHE A 55 -8.37 18.20 11.77
C PHE A 55 -9.36 17.47 10.84
N MET A 56 -9.38 16.13 10.87
CA MET A 56 -10.32 15.35 10.06
C MET A 56 -11.78 15.63 10.42
N ARG A 57 -12.11 15.74 11.71
CA ARG A 57 -13.45 16.15 12.17
C ARG A 57 -13.81 17.53 11.67
N ARG A 58 -12.87 18.49 11.71
CA ARG A 58 -13.10 19.85 11.21
C ARG A 58 -13.37 19.89 9.71
N VAL A 59 -12.65 19.08 8.93
CA VAL A 59 -12.91 18.91 7.49
C VAL A 59 -14.33 18.39 7.27
N GLY A 60 -14.74 17.35 7.99
CA GLY A 60 -16.07 16.76 7.87
C GLY A 60 -17.19 17.76 8.16
N GLN A 61 -17.03 18.55 9.23
CA GLN A 61 -17.96 19.63 9.59
C GLN A 61 -18.08 20.68 8.48
N LEU A 62 -16.96 21.16 7.95
CA LEU A 62 -16.97 22.18 6.90
C LEU A 62 -17.55 21.63 5.58
N TYR A 63 -17.25 20.37 5.26
CA TYR A 63 -17.82 19.68 4.10
C TYR A 63 -19.36 19.60 4.21
N ASP A 64 -19.89 19.18 5.36
CA ASP A 64 -21.33 19.11 5.61
C ASP A 64 -22.01 20.50 5.58
N GLN A 65 -21.35 21.53 6.12
CA GLN A 65 -21.80 22.92 6.02
C GLN A 65 -21.87 23.40 4.56
N ALA A 66 -20.85 23.10 3.75
CA ALA A 66 -20.81 23.47 2.34
C ALA A 66 -21.97 22.83 1.56
N LEU A 67 -22.24 21.53 1.79
CA LEU A 67 -23.37 20.84 1.17
C LEU A 67 -24.71 21.49 1.57
N LYS A 68 -24.91 21.79 2.85
CA LYS A 68 -26.12 22.47 3.35
C LYS A 68 -26.30 23.88 2.78
N ALA A 69 -25.20 24.57 2.47
CA ALA A 69 -25.20 25.87 1.82
C ALA A 69 -25.43 25.81 0.29
N GLY A 70 -25.58 24.61 -0.28
CA GLY A 70 -25.84 24.41 -1.71
C GLY A 70 -24.59 24.25 -2.58
N VAL A 71 -23.39 24.12 -2.00
CA VAL A 71 -22.18 23.78 -2.78
C VAL A 71 -22.34 22.36 -3.33
N PRO A 72 -22.18 22.14 -4.65
CA PRO A 72 -22.26 20.81 -5.23
C PRO A 72 -21.21 19.85 -4.63
N ALA A 73 -21.55 18.57 -4.46
CA ALA A 73 -20.65 17.58 -3.89
C ALA A 73 -19.32 17.45 -4.66
N GLU A 74 -19.33 17.70 -5.98
CA GLU A 74 -18.13 17.66 -6.80
C GLU A 74 -17.12 18.78 -6.52
N ASP A 75 -17.58 19.89 -5.94
CA ASP A 75 -16.74 21.01 -5.48
C ASP A 75 -16.43 20.87 -3.99
N ALA A 76 -17.43 20.52 -3.17
CA ALA A 76 -17.25 20.34 -1.73
C ALA A 76 -16.16 19.31 -1.40
N ARG A 77 -16.03 18.26 -2.22
CA ARG A 77 -14.99 17.22 -2.05
C ARG A 77 -13.56 17.75 -2.13
N PHE A 78 -13.31 18.98 -2.58
CA PHE A 78 -11.97 19.59 -2.60
C PHE A 78 -11.39 19.75 -1.20
N LEU A 79 -12.26 19.74 -0.18
CA LEU A 79 -11.86 19.70 1.23
C LEU A 79 -11.34 18.33 1.68
N LEU A 80 -11.72 17.23 1.01
CA LEU A 80 -11.40 15.88 1.46
C LEU A 80 -9.91 15.61 1.26
N PRO A 81 -9.17 15.26 2.33
CA PRO A 81 -7.74 15.04 2.25
C PRO A 81 -7.42 13.71 1.56
N ASN A 82 -6.16 13.54 1.17
CA ASN A 82 -5.65 12.30 0.58
C ASN A 82 -5.83 11.05 1.47
N ALA A 83 -6.01 11.25 2.78
CA ALA A 83 -6.31 10.20 3.74
C ALA A 83 -7.77 9.72 3.69
N ALA A 84 -8.68 10.46 3.06
CA ALA A 84 -10.06 10.05 2.88
C ALA A 84 -10.11 8.68 2.19
N SER A 85 -10.91 7.80 2.75
CA SER A 85 -11.00 6.41 2.33
C SER A 85 -11.96 6.25 1.16
N THR A 86 -11.70 5.25 0.33
CA THR A 86 -12.47 4.91 -0.86
C THR A 86 -12.62 3.40 -0.96
N ASN A 87 -13.76 2.99 -1.54
CA ASN A 87 -13.96 1.62 -1.99
C ASN A 87 -13.55 1.52 -3.46
N LEU A 88 -12.79 0.47 -3.78
CA LEU A 88 -12.33 0.18 -5.13
C LEU A 88 -12.36 -1.33 -5.34
N THR A 89 -12.95 -1.75 -6.45
CA THR A 89 -12.93 -3.11 -6.96
C THR A 89 -12.03 -3.13 -8.19
N PHE A 90 -11.18 -4.15 -8.32
CA PHE A 90 -10.38 -4.32 -9.52
C PHE A 90 -10.44 -5.77 -10.00
N THR A 91 -10.30 -5.94 -11.31
CA THR A 91 -10.06 -7.24 -11.95
C THR A 91 -8.73 -7.18 -12.65
N VAL A 92 -7.89 -8.19 -12.45
CA VAL A 92 -6.51 -8.20 -12.94
C VAL A 92 -6.15 -9.58 -13.43
N ASN A 93 -5.45 -9.66 -14.55
CA ASN A 93 -4.88 -10.91 -15.03
C ASN A 93 -3.70 -11.33 -14.13
N TYR A 94 -3.27 -12.58 -14.22
CA TYR A 94 -2.25 -13.08 -13.30
C TYR A 94 -0.85 -12.48 -13.55
N GLU A 95 -0.50 -12.18 -14.81
CA GLU A 95 0.79 -11.57 -15.15
C GLU A 95 0.94 -10.18 -14.52
N GLU A 96 -0.08 -9.34 -14.67
CA GLU A 96 -0.13 -8.02 -14.04
C GLU A 96 -0.19 -8.15 -12.52
N PHE A 97 -0.89 -9.16 -11.98
CA PHE A 97 -0.90 -9.39 -10.53
C PHE A 97 0.51 -9.62 -9.97
N LEU A 98 1.36 -10.35 -10.71
CA LEU A 98 2.77 -10.55 -10.39
C LEU A 98 3.58 -9.25 -10.56
N HIS A 99 3.35 -8.51 -11.64
CA HIS A 99 4.02 -7.22 -11.86
C HIS A 99 3.72 -6.20 -10.75
N VAL A 100 2.46 -6.09 -10.34
CA VAL A 100 2.08 -5.24 -9.21
C VAL A 100 2.71 -5.75 -7.92
N ALA A 101 2.82 -7.07 -7.72
CA ALA A 101 3.50 -7.64 -6.56
C ALA A 101 4.98 -7.26 -6.51
N ASP A 102 5.67 -7.32 -7.65
CA ASP A 102 7.08 -6.91 -7.77
C ASP A 102 7.31 -5.51 -7.22
N LEU A 103 6.44 -4.57 -7.62
CA LEU A 103 6.55 -3.15 -7.28
C LEU A 103 5.97 -2.81 -5.91
N ARG A 104 4.84 -3.41 -5.52
CA ARG A 104 4.06 -2.98 -4.36
C ARG A 104 4.30 -3.80 -3.11
N LEU A 105 4.90 -4.99 -3.20
CA LEU A 105 5.40 -5.71 -2.02
C LEU A 105 6.81 -5.26 -1.59
N CYS A 106 7.53 -4.51 -2.42
CA CYS A 106 8.83 -3.96 -2.08
C CYS A 106 8.75 -3.05 -0.84
N TRP A 107 9.79 -3.07 0.01
CA TRP A 107 9.81 -2.25 1.23
C TRP A 107 9.64 -0.74 0.98
N ARG A 108 10.14 -0.28 -0.17
CA ARG A 108 10.10 1.12 -0.60
C ARG A 108 8.69 1.59 -0.98
N ALA A 109 7.77 0.68 -1.27
CA ALA A 109 6.40 1.04 -1.59
C ALA A 109 5.71 1.62 -0.35
N GLN A 110 4.78 2.56 -0.56
CA GLN A 110 3.96 3.10 0.53
C GLN A 110 3.35 1.94 1.32
N TRP A 111 3.41 2.04 2.66
CA TRP A 111 3.01 0.99 3.57
C TRP A 111 1.60 0.45 3.31
N GLU A 112 0.69 1.32 2.87
CA GLU A 112 -0.73 0.99 2.70
C GLU A 112 -1.00 0.12 1.48
N ILE A 113 -0.48 0.50 0.30
CA ILE A 113 -0.61 -0.30 -0.92
C ILE A 113 0.11 -1.64 -0.78
N ARG A 114 1.23 -1.65 -0.03
CA ARG A 114 1.97 -2.87 0.32
C ARG A 114 1.13 -3.80 1.18
N HIS A 115 0.49 -3.27 2.24
CA HIS A 115 -0.43 -4.04 3.08
C HIS A 115 -1.62 -4.59 2.28
N MET A 116 -2.21 -3.78 1.41
CA MET A 116 -3.29 -4.21 0.53
C MET A 116 -2.86 -5.36 -0.38
N TRP A 117 -1.69 -5.28 -1.01
CA TRP A 117 -1.21 -6.33 -1.90
C TRP A 117 -0.82 -7.61 -1.14
N ALA A 118 -0.26 -7.48 0.07
CA ALA A 118 0.00 -8.63 0.95
C ALA A 118 -1.31 -9.37 1.31
N ARG A 119 -2.40 -8.63 1.55
CA ARG A 119 -3.72 -9.23 1.76
C ARG A 119 -4.25 -9.91 0.48
N ALA A 120 -4.05 -9.31 -0.69
CA ALA A 120 -4.42 -9.92 -1.96
C ALA A 120 -3.66 -11.24 -2.21
N ARG A 121 -2.36 -11.25 -1.95
CA ARG A 121 -1.52 -12.46 -1.94
C ARG A 121 -2.08 -13.54 -1.00
N ASN A 122 -2.42 -13.17 0.24
CA ASN A 122 -2.93 -14.12 1.22
C ASN A 122 -4.30 -14.70 0.80
N ALA A 123 -5.16 -13.89 0.20
CA ALA A 123 -6.43 -14.36 -0.36
C ALA A 123 -6.20 -15.35 -1.52
N LEU A 124 -5.26 -15.05 -2.43
CA LEU A 124 -4.86 -15.98 -3.49
C LEU A 124 -4.31 -17.28 -2.91
N LYS A 125 -3.38 -17.19 -1.94
CA LYS A 125 -2.75 -18.35 -1.27
C LYS A 125 -3.77 -19.27 -0.62
N ALA A 126 -4.79 -18.71 0.02
CA ALA A 126 -5.85 -19.50 0.68
C ALA A 126 -6.63 -20.37 -0.32
N ARG A 127 -6.71 -19.96 -1.59
CA ARG A 127 -7.44 -20.68 -2.63
C ARG A 127 -6.53 -21.49 -3.56
N PHE A 128 -5.39 -20.94 -3.92
CA PHE A 128 -4.44 -21.48 -4.90
C PHE A 128 -2.99 -21.29 -4.38
N PRO A 129 -2.53 -22.14 -3.44
CA PRO A 129 -1.20 -22.00 -2.83
C PRO A 129 -0.05 -21.96 -3.85
N GLU A 130 -0.15 -22.75 -4.91
CA GLU A 130 0.87 -22.82 -5.98
C GLU A 130 0.99 -21.50 -6.75
N LEU A 131 -0.14 -20.82 -7.00
CA LEU A 131 -0.15 -19.50 -7.65
C LEU A 131 0.30 -18.37 -6.70
N ALA A 132 0.33 -18.60 -5.39
CA ALA A 132 0.84 -17.58 -4.47
C ALA A 132 2.37 -17.62 -4.29
N LYS A 133 3.04 -18.72 -4.64
CA LYS A 133 4.50 -18.87 -4.54
C LYS A 133 5.28 -17.78 -5.29
N PRO A 134 4.96 -17.46 -6.57
CA PRO A 134 5.67 -16.40 -7.29
C PRO A 134 5.17 -15.00 -6.95
N VAL A 135 4.13 -14.83 -6.11
CA VAL A 135 3.68 -13.51 -5.67
C VAL A 135 4.59 -13.03 -4.56
N GLN A 136 5.70 -12.42 -4.96
CA GLN A 136 6.78 -11.93 -4.11
C GLN A 136 7.15 -10.50 -4.50
N PRO A 137 7.87 -9.74 -3.65
CA PRO A 137 8.53 -8.52 -4.11
C PRO A 137 9.51 -8.82 -5.25
N LYS A 138 9.88 -7.82 -6.03
CA LYS A 138 10.77 -7.95 -7.21
C LYS A 138 12.06 -8.73 -6.92
N CYS A 139 12.62 -8.57 -5.72
CA CYS A 139 13.84 -9.26 -5.30
C CYS A 139 13.64 -10.72 -4.88
N GLY A 140 12.42 -11.21 -4.77
CA GLY A 140 12.10 -12.57 -4.37
C GLY A 140 12.73 -13.64 -5.28
N ASP A 141 12.95 -14.83 -4.74
CA ASP A 141 13.61 -15.96 -5.43
C ASP A 141 12.82 -16.47 -6.64
N GLN A 142 11.50 -16.32 -6.63
CA GLN A 142 10.63 -16.67 -7.77
C GLN A 142 10.43 -15.49 -8.74
N ARG A 143 11.18 -14.39 -8.54
CA ARG A 143 11.17 -13.16 -9.36
C ARG A 143 12.58 -12.92 -9.92
N LEU A 144 13.27 -11.83 -9.54
CA LEU A 144 14.65 -11.59 -9.94
C LEU A 144 15.68 -12.39 -9.13
N GLY A 145 15.36 -12.76 -7.89
CA GLY A 145 16.28 -13.41 -6.96
C GLY A 145 17.28 -12.48 -6.24
N TYR A 146 17.32 -11.19 -6.60
CA TYR A 146 18.19 -10.19 -5.98
C TYR A 146 17.57 -8.80 -5.99
N CYS A 147 18.07 -7.92 -5.12
CA CYS A 147 17.68 -6.52 -5.08
C CYS A 147 18.52 -5.70 -6.06
N ASP A 148 17.85 -4.92 -6.91
CA ASP A 148 18.49 -4.03 -7.89
C ASP A 148 18.33 -2.53 -7.57
N GLU A 149 17.71 -2.22 -6.43
CA GLU A 149 17.53 -0.87 -5.90
C GLU A 149 18.88 -0.24 -5.49
N PRO A 150 18.97 1.08 -5.29
CA PRO A 150 20.20 1.69 -4.80
C PRO A 150 20.65 1.09 -3.46
N MET A 151 21.95 0.85 -3.30
CA MET A 151 22.53 0.23 -2.09
C MET A 151 22.08 0.91 -0.79
N ALA A 152 22.01 2.25 -0.79
CA ALA A 152 21.55 3.02 0.37
C ALA A 152 20.10 2.70 0.77
N GLU A 153 19.22 2.39 -0.17
CA GLU A 153 17.83 1.99 0.08
C GLU A 153 17.73 0.51 0.44
N TYR A 154 18.53 -0.34 -0.20
CA TYR A 154 18.65 -1.75 0.14
C TYR A 154 19.05 -1.97 1.61
N LEU A 155 20.01 -1.20 2.13
CA LEU A 155 20.44 -1.29 3.52
C LEU A 155 19.37 -0.85 4.54
N LYS A 156 18.38 -0.06 4.13
CA LYS A 156 17.22 0.31 4.97
C LYS A 156 16.11 -0.74 4.95
N CYS A 157 16.04 -1.55 3.90
CA CYS A 157 15.07 -2.62 3.76
C CYS A 157 15.36 -3.75 4.78
N PRO A 158 14.36 -4.28 5.51
CA PRO A 158 14.55 -5.40 6.43
C PRO A 158 15.19 -6.64 5.79
N LEU A 159 14.90 -6.92 4.52
CA LEU A 159 15.50 -8.04 3.80
C LEU A 159 16.98 -7.80 3.47
N GLY A 160 17.35 -6.55 3.14
CA GLY A 160 18.73 -6.20 2.83
C GLY A 160 19.58 -6.01 4.08
N ALA A 161 19.06 -5.31 5.09
CA ALA A 161 19.69 -5.11 6.39
C ALA A 161 20.04 -6.44 7.07
N ARG A 162 19.18 -7.46 6.93
CA ARG A 162 19.40 -8.81 7.47
C ARG A 162 20.14 -9.74 6.51
N ARG A 163 20.54 -9.25 5.33
CA ARG A 163 21.17 -10.05 4.26
C ARG A 163 20.38 -11.32 3.88
N ILE A 164 19.05 -11.25 3.97
CA ILE A 164 18.16 -12.32 3.49
C ILE A 164 18.16 -12.35 1.96
N ARG A 165 18.24 -11.17 1.34
CA ARG A 165 18.32 -11.01 -0.12
C ARG A 165 19.62 -10.35 -0.50
N LEU A 166 20.27 -10.83 -1.55
CA LEU A 166 21.51 -10.26 -2.07
C LEU A 166 21.23 -8.99 -2.86
N HIS A 167 22.22 -8.09 -2.88
CA HIS A 167 22.23 -6.93 -3.77
C HIS A 167 22.95 -7.23 -5.09
N LYS A 168 22.52 -6.62 -6.20
CA LYS A 168 23.15 -6.81 -7.53
C LYS A 168 24.66 -6.57 -7.50
N ASP A 169 25.13 -5.55 -6.77
CA ASP A 169 26.55 -5.21 -6.70
C ASP A 169 27.36 -6.28 -5.97
N GLU A 170 26.78 -6.93 -4.96
CA GLU A 170 27.42 -8.03 -4.22
C GLU A 170 27.57 -9.26 -5.12
N ILE A 171 26.54 -9.56 -5.92
CA ILE A 171 26.56 -10.65 -6.90
C ILE A 171 27.60 -10.36 -7.99
N VAL A 172 27.61 -9.15 -8.53
CA VAL A 172 28.58 -8.75 -9.56
C VAL A 172 30.02 -8.78 -9.02
N ALA A 173 30.25 -8.35 -7.78
CA ALA A 173 31.56 -8.42 -7.14
C ALA A 173 32.01 -9.88 -6.94
N ALA A 174 31.14 -10.74 -6.41
CA ALA A 174 31.47 -12.16 -6.23
C ALA A 174 31.76 -12.87 -7.57
N ALA A 175 30.98 -12.56 -8.61
CA ALA A 175 31.19 -13.11 -9.95
C ALA A 175 32.56 -12.71 -10.54
N LYS A 176 33.03 -11.48 -10.30
CA LYS A 176 34.38 -11.04 -10.70
C LYS A 176 35.49 -11.82 -10.00
N ASP A 177 35.25 -12.28 -8.78
CA ASP A 177 36.17 -13.10 -7.99
C ASP A 177 36.02 -14.61 -8.29
N GLY A 178 35.18 -15.01 -9.26
CA GLY A 178 34.90 -16.41 -9.55
C GLY A 178 34.10 -17.15 -8.47
N ARG A 179 33.40 -16.41 -7.60
CA ARG A 179 32.58 -16.94 -6.50
C ARG A 179 31.09 -16.86 -6.85
N THR A 180 30.33 -17.86 -6.42
CA THR A 180 28.87 -17.84 -6.45
C THR A 180 28.33 -17.51 -5.07
N LEU A 181 27.34 -16.62 -4.99
CA LEU A 181 26.61 -16.35 -3.77
C LEU A 181 25.25 -17.05 -3.84
N ASP A 182 24.96 -17.86 -2.84
CA ASP A 182 23.66 -18.49 -2.70
C ASP A 182 22.71 -17.60 -1.90
N SER A 183 21.43 -17.61 -2.26
CA SER A 183 20.38 -16.96 -1.48
C SER A 183 19.27 -17.96 -1.16
N THR A 184 18.83 -17.99 0.08
CA THR A 184 17.74 -18.88 0.50
C THR A 184 16.39 -18.39 -0.04
N PRO A 185 15.45 -19.28 -0.41
CA PRO A 185 14.11 -18.88 -0.79
C PRO A 185 13.39 -18.08 0.32
N LEU A 186 12.54 -17.12 -0.06
CA LEU A 186 11.81 -16.30 0.91
C LEU A 186 10.77 -17.17 1.60
N ASN A 187 10.76 -17.15 2.92
CA ASN A 187 9.69 -17.76 3.69
C ASN A 187 8.64 -16.71 4.13
N GLU A 188 7.56 -17.16 4.77
CA GLU A 188 6.48 -16.27 5.22
C GLU A 188 6.93 -15.26 6.28
N SER A 189 7.89 -15.64 7.14
CA SER A 189 8.42 -14.73 8.15
C SER A 189 9.22 -13.59 7.51
N ASP A 190 9.95 -13.87 6.43
CA ASP A 190 10.67 -12.84 5.66
C ASP A 190 9.70 -11.87 4.99
N LEU A 191 8.65 -12.40 4.35
CA LEU A 191 7.62 -11.59 3.70
C LEU A 191 6.82 -10.76 4.70
N ALA A 192 6.61 -11.26 5.92
CA ALA A 192 5.93 -10.53 6.98
C ALA A 192 6.72 -9.29 7.43
N LEU A 193 8.07 -9.28 7.34
CA LEU A 193 8.89 -8.10 7.63
C LEU A 193 8.58 -6.91 6.71
N LEU A 194 8.00 -7.18 5.54
CA LEU A 194 7.63 -6.16 4.57
C LEU A 194 6.22 -5.62 4.78
N THR A 195 5.39 -6.21 5.66
CA THR A 195 3.98 -5.85 5.75
C THR A 195 3.66 -5.18 7.10
N PRO A 196 3.36 -3.87 7.13
CA PRO A 196 2.92 -3.19 8.34
C PRO A 196 1.46 -3.51 8.69
N ARG A 197 1.05 -3.24 9.94
CA ARG A 197 -0.33 -3.44 10.45
C ARG A 197 -1.04 -2.09 10.61
N PRO A 198 -1.93 -1.69 9.70
CA PRO A 198 -2.59 -0.39 9.82
C PRO A 198 -3.91 -0.43 10.57
N GLU A 199 -4.31 0.75 11.05
CA GLU A 199 -5.60 1.03 11.68
C GLU A 199 -6.49 1.88 10.74
N LEU A 200 -7.77 1.53 10.63
CA LEU A 200 -8.77 2.27 9.87
C LEU A 200 -9.72 2.98 10.86
N VAL A 201 -9.91 4.30 10.71
CA VAL A 201 -10.69 5.12 11.66
C VAL A 201 -11.81 5.87 10.93
N ARG A 202 -12.90 6.22 11.64
CA ARG A 202 -13.99 7.08 11.15
C ARG A 202 -14.01 8.38 11.94
N ALA A 203 -14.44 9.49 11.32
CA ALA A 203 -14.46 10.80 11.97
C ALA A 203 -15.39 10.87 13.19
N SER A 204 -16.48 10.09 13.14
CA SER A 204 -17.50 9.99 14.19
C SER A 204 -17.15 9.02 15.33
N ALA A 205 -16.03 8.30 15.27
CA ALA A 205 -15.68 7.25 16.23
C ALA A 205 -15.07 7.83 17.51
N GLU A 206 -15.87 8.54 18.30
CA GLU A 206 -15.72 8.75 19.74
C GLU A 206 -17.04 9.32 20.30
N ASN A 207 -17.73 8.48 21.08
CA ASN A 207 -18.77 8.86 22.04
C ASN A 207 -18.17 8.66 23.43
#